data_AF-A0A2A5VJV3-F1
#
_entry.id   AF-A0A2A5VJV3-F1
#
_cell.length_a   1.000
_cell.length_b   1.000
_cell.length_c   1.000
_cell.angle_alpha   90.00
_cell.angle_beta   90.00
_cell.angle_gamma   90.00
#
_symmetry.space_group_name_H-M   'P 1'
#
loop_
_entity.id
_entity.type
_entity.pdbx_description
1 polymer ?
#
loop_
_entity_poly.entity_id
_entity_poly.type
_entity_poly.pdbx_seq_one_letter_code
_entity_poly.pdbx_strand_id
1 'polypeptide(L)'
;MKGITLLFVLFVVASFATGVQAAEEAVRDQTSAYAALGAGIALGLAGIGTGLSQGPIGAASVGMIAEDRGRIGHAILFTALPETIVLFGFLAMFLMPGLV
;
A
#
# COMPACT_ATOMS: atom_id res chain seq x y z
N MET A 1 -17.49 -44.99 32.42
CA MET A 1 -17.73 -43.57 32.79
C MET A 1 -16.55 -42.65 32.46
N LYS A 2 -15.28 -43.07 32.65
CA LYS A 2 -14.09 -42.23 32.40
C LYS A 2 -13.94 -41.70 30.96
N GLY A 3 -14.40 -42.45 29.95
CA GLY A 3 -14.29 -42.04 28.53
C GLY A 3 -15.24 -40.92 28.11
N ILE A 4 -16.48 -40.89 28.63
CA ILE A 4 -17.45 -39.83 28.33
C ILE A 4 -17.04 -38.50 28.96
N THR A 5 -16.49 -38.55 30.19
CA THR A 5 -15.94 -37.36 30.86
C THR A 5 -14.75 -36.79 30.08
N LEU A 6 -13.87 -37.63 29.52
CA LEU A 6 -12.74 -37.19 28.70
C LEU A 6 -13.20 -36.50 27.40
N LEU A 7 -14.21 -37.05 26.73
CA LEU A 7 -14.76 -36.49 25.50
C LEU A 7 -15.46 -35.15 25.75
N PHE A 8 -16.17 -35.02 26.87
CA PHE A 8 -16.78 -33.76 27.29
C PHE A 8 -15.74 -32.68 27.58
N VAL A 9 -14.64 -33.04 28.27
CA VAL A 9 -13.53 -32.10 28.53
C VAL A 9 -12.85 -31.67 27.24
N LEU A 10 -12.60 -32.59 26.30
CA LEU A 10 -12.02 -32.26 25.00
C LEU A 10 -12.94 -31.36 24.17
N PHE A 11 -14.25 -31.62 24.18
CA PHE A 11 -15.23 -30.79 23.49
C PHE A 11 -15.26 -29.36 24.05
N VAL A 12 -15.27 -29.23 25.38
CA VAL A 12 -15.23 -27.92 26.05
C VAL A 12 -13.96 -27.16 25.72
N VAL A 13 -12.79 -27.81 25.80
CA VAL A 13 -11.49 -27.18 25.45
C VAL A 13 -11.45 -26.78 23.97
N ALA A 14 -11.96 -27.60 23.07
CA ALA A 14 -12.04 -27.28 21.65
C ALA A 14 -12.94 -26.07 21.38
N SER A 15 -14.11 -25.98 22.04
CA SER A 15 -15.00 -24.81 21.93
C SER A 15 -14.36 -23.53 22.43
N PHE A 16 -13.58 -23.58 23.52
CA PHE A 16 -12.82 -22.43 24.01
C PHE A 16 -11.69 -22.03 23.05
N ALA A 17 -10.98 -22.98 22.46
CA ALA A 17 -9.94 -22.70 21.46
C ALA A 17 -10.51 -22.00 20.22
N THR A 18 -11.64 -22.48 19.68
CA THR A 18 -12.29 -21.85 18.52
C THR A 18 -12.82 -20.45 18.84
N GLY A 19 -13.27 -20.21 20.07
CA GLY A 19 -13.74 -18.89 20.50
C GLY A 19 -12.63 -17.84 20.56
N VAL A 20 -11.42 -18.23 20.95
CA VAL A 20 -10.24 -17.34 20.96
C VAL A 20 -9.77 -17.04 19.53
N GLN A 21 -9.78 -18.05 18.65
CA GLN A 21 -9.35 -17.90 17.25
C GLN A 21 -10.28 -16.98 16.44
N ALA A 22 -11.60 -17.07 16.63
CA ALA A 22 -12.57 -16.22 15.93
C ALA A 22 -12.45 -14.73 16.29
N ALA A 23 -12.04 -14.41 17.53
CA ALA A 23 -11.79 -13.03 17.95
C ALA A 23 -10.54 -12.44 17.26
N GLU A 24 -9.52 -13.26 17.03
CA GLU A 24 -8.28 -12.83 16.38
C GLU A 24 -8.48 -12.63 14.87
N GLU A 25 -9.30 -13.46 14.23
CA GLU A 25 -9.62 -13.35 12.80
C GLU A 25 -10.41 -12.07 12.46
N ALA A 26 -11.38 -11.69 13.30
CA ALA A 26 -12.13 -10.45 13.13
C ALA A 26 -11.25 -9.19 13.26
N VAL A 27 -10.25 -9.22 14.14
CA VAL A 27 -9.28 -8.12 14.31
C VAL A 27 -8.30 -8.05 13.12
N ARG A 28 -7.89 -9.20 12.57
CA ARG A 28 -7.01 -9.28 11.40
C ARG A 28 -7.68 -8.74 10.14
N ASP A 29 -8.96 -9.02 9.94
CA ASP A 29 -9.75 -8.53 8.80
C ASP A 29 -10.01 -7.01 8.88
N GLN A 30 -10.27 -6.47 10.07
CA GLN A 30 -10.35 -5.01 10.24
C GLN A 30 -9.00 -4.33 10.00
N THR A 31 -7.90 -4.94 10.46
CA THR A 31 -6.55 -4.40 10.26
C THR A 31 -6.17 -4.36 8.78
N SER A 32 -6.50 -5.38 8.00
CA SER A 32 -6.24 -5.41 6.56
C SER A 32 -7.08 -4.38 5.80
N ALA A 33 -8.35 -4.18 6.17
CA ALA A 33 -9.23 -3.18 5.56
C ALA A 33 -8.70 -1.75 5.75
N TYR A 34 -8.26 -1.40 6.97
CA TYR A 34 -7.68 -0.09 7.25
C TYR A 34 -6.30 0.10 6.59
N ALA A 35 -5.50 -0.96 6.51
CA ALA A 35 -4.24 -0.95 5.77
C ALA A 35 -4.48 -0.68 4.27
N ALA A 36 -5.42 -1.37 3.63
CA ALA A 36 -5.76 -1.14 2.23
C ALA A 36 -6.22 0.30 1.95
N LEU A 37 -7.06 0.85 2.83
CA LEU A 37 -7.51 2.23 2.77
C LEU A 37 -6.34 3.22 2.91
N GLY A 38 -5.47 3.00 3.89
CA GLY A 38 -4.29 3.83 4.12
C GLY A 38 -3.32 3.83 2.93
N ALA A 39 -3.01 2.66 2.38
CA ALA A 39 -2.16 2.53 1.20
C ALA A 39 -2.77 3.20 -0.04
N GLY A 40 -4.08 3.04 -0.25
CA GLY A 40 -4.80 3.67 -1.35
C GLY A 40 -4.78 5.20 -1.26
N ILE A 41 -5.00 5.77 -0.06
CA ILE A 41 -4.93 7.21 0.17
C ILE A 41 -3.50 7.73 -0.04
N ALA A 42 -2.48 7.02 0.46
CA ALA A 42 -1.08 7.38 0.27
C ALA A 42 -0.69 7.44 -1.21
N LEU A 43 -1.03 6.40 -1.99
CA LEU A 43 -0.78 6.37 -3.43
C LEU A 43 -1.57 7.46 -4.16
N GLY A 44 -2.85 7.66 -3.82
CA GLY A 44 -3.70 8.67 -4.45
C GLY A 44 -3.17 10.09 -4.27
N LEU A 45 -2.80 10.46 -3.03
CA LEU A 45 -2.24 11.78 -2.73
C LEU A 45 -0.86 11.98 -3.35
N ALA A 46 0.01 10.96 -3.33
CA ALA A 46 1.31 11.01 -4.00
C ALA A 46 1.17 11.17 -5.52
N GLY A 47 0.19 10.50 -6.13
CA GLY A 47 -0.14 10.62 -7.55
C GLY A 47 -0.61 12.04 -7.92
N ILE A 48 -1.48 12.64 -7.10
CA ILE A 48 -1.93 14.03 -7.31
C ILE A 48 -0.75 15.00 -7.24
N GLY A 49 0.11 14.90 -6.22
CA GLY A 49 1.29 15.76 -6.10
C GLY A 49 2.29 15.58 -7.24
N THR A 50 2.45 14.35 -7.72
CA THR A 50 3.31 14.03 -8.87
C THR A 50 2.77 14.64 -10.16
N GLY A 51 1.47 14.48 -10.44
CA GLY A 51 0.85 15.06 -11.63
C GLY A 51 0.89 16.59 -11.66
N LEU A 52 0.65 17.24 -10.51
CA LEU A 52 0.72 18.70 -10.39
C LEU A 52 2.12 19.25 -10.63
N SER A 53 3.16 18.53 -10.21
CA SER A 53 4.55 18.93 -10.47
C SER A 53 5.00 18.62 -11.89
N GLN A 54 4.51 17.54 -12.51
CA GLN A 54 4.90 17.18 -13.88
C GLN A 54 4.40 18.14 -14.95
N GLY A 55 3.20 18.72 -14.82
CA GLY A 55 2.67 19.69 -15.78
C GLY A 55 3.66 20.82 -16.15
N PRO A 56 4.12 21.64 -15.19
CA PRO A 56 5.08 22.71 -15.45
C PRO A 56 6.47 22.20 -15.85
N ILE A 57 6.93 21.08 -15.28
CA ILE A 57 8.25 20.50 -15.60
C ILE A 57 8.29 20.00 -17.06
N GLY A 58 7.21 19.37 -17.53
CA GLY A 58 7.08 18.93 -18.92
C GLY A 58 7.06 20.11 -19.89
N ALA A 59 6.31 21.17 -19.57
CA ALA A 59 6.29 22.39 -20.38
C ALA A 59 7.69 23.04 -20.49
N ALA A 60 8.41 23.16 -19.37
CA ALA A 60 9.77 23.67 -19.35
C ALA A 60 10.76 22.76 -20.12
N SER A 61 10.56 21.44 -20.03
CA SER A 61 11.39 20.45 -20.73
C SER A 61 11.24 20.54 -22.25
N VAL A 62 10.02 20.74 -22.76
CA VAL A 62 9.78 20.97 -24.19
C VAL A 62 10.41 22.30 -24.64
N GLY A 63 10.31 23.36 -23.83
CA GLY A 63 10.98 24.65 -24.10
C GLY A 63 12.50 24.51 -24.20
N MET A 64 13.12 23.77 -23.28
CA MET A 64 14.55 23.48 -23.30
C MET A 64 14.98 22.71 -24.54
N ILE A 65 14.19 21.72 -24.99
CA ILE A 65 14.47 20.97 -26.22
C ILE A 65 14.34 21.86 -27.46
N ALA A 66 13.40 22.82 -27.45
CA ALA A 66 13.22 23.77 -28.55
C ALA A 66 14.40 24.73 -28.69
N GLU A 67 15.03 25.12 -27.57
CA GLU A 67 16.23 25.98 -27.57
C GLU A 67 17.49 25.21 -27.99
N ASP A 68 17.69 24.01 -27.45
CA ASP A 68 18.85 23.18 -27.77
C ASP A 68 18.49 21.68 -27.73
N ARG A 69 18.45 21.06 -28.91
CA ARG A 69 18.15 19.64 -29.08
C ARG A 69 19.19 18.72 -28.43
N GLY A 70 20.41 19.21 -28.18
CA GLY A 70 21.42 18.47 -27.42
C GLY A 70 21.04 18.23 -25.95
N ARG A 71 20.03 18.94 -25.43
CA ARG A 71 19.62 18.89 -24.01
C ARG A 71 18.47 17.93 -23.72
N ILE A 72 18.05 17.09 -24.68
CA ILE A 72 17.00 16.08 -24.48
C ILE A 72 17.27 15.20 -23.25
N GLY A 73 18.52 14.82 -22.99
CA GLY A 73 18.87 14.02 -21.81
C GLY A 73 18.53 14.72 -20.49
N HIS A 74 18.77 16.03 -20.38
CA HIS A 74 18.41 16.83 -19.21
C HIS A 74 16.89 17.01 -19.10
N ALA A 75 16.20 17.19 -20.23
CA ALA A 75 14.74 17.28 -20.29
C ALA A 75 14.05 16.02 -19.75
N ILE A 76 14.55 14.84 -20.16
CA ILE A 76 14.05 13.55 -19.66
C ILE A 76 14.36 13.41 -18.17
N LEU A 77 15.58 13.75 -17.74
CA LEU A 77 15.98 13.67 -16.34
C LEU A 77 15.05 14.50 -15.45
N PHE A 78 14.84 15.78 -15.78
CA PHE A 78 13.98 16.66 -14.98
C PHE A 78 12.52 16.21 -14.97
N THR A 79 12.00 15.71 -16.10
CA THR A 79 10.63 15.18 -16.18
C THR A 79 10.44 13.89 -15.37
N ALA A 80 11.51 13.10 -15.20
CA ALA A 80 11.48 11.88 -14.41
C ALA A 80 11.62 12.10 -12.88
N LEU A 81 12.17 13.24 -12.43
CA LEU A 81 12.36 13.48 -10.98
C LEU A 81 11.05 13.42 -10.18
N PRO A 82 9.93 14.02 -10.62
CA PRO A 82 8.64 13.90 -9.94
C PRO A 82 8.13 12.47 -9.78
N GLU A 83 8.47 11.55 -10.69
CA GLU A 83 8.01 10.16 -10.63
C GLU A 83 8.50 9.44 -9.38
N THR A 84 9.58 9.91 -8.76
CA THR A 84 10.05 9.37 -7.47
C THR A 84 9.03 9.58 -6.34
N ILE A 85 8.21 10.63 -6.42
CA ILE A 85 7.20 10.96 -5.43
C ILE A 85 6.06 9.92 -5.48
N VAL A 86 5.54 9.62 -6.67
CA VAL A 86 4.49 8.58 -6.82
C VAL A 86 5.02 7.20 -6.46
N LEU A 87 6.30 6.91 -6.77
CA LEU A 87 6.93 5.65 -6.38
C LEU A 87 7.01 5.47 -4.86
N PHE A 88 7.23 6.53 -4.08
CA PHE A 88 7.15 6.45 -2.61
C PHE A 88 5.72 6.21 -2.10
N GLY A 89 4.71 6.79 -2.76
CA GLY A 89 3.31 6.46 -2.47
C GLY A 89 2.95 5.01 -2.81
N PHE A 90 3.48 4.50 -3.92
CA PHE A 90 3.34 3.10 -4.34
C PHE A 90 4.05 2.13 -3.39
N LEU A 91 5.22 2.51 -2.85
CA LEU A 91 5.96 1.72 -1.87
C LEU A 91 5.12 1.41 -0.61
N ALA A 92 4.21 2.31 -0.23
CA ALA A 92 3.31 2.08 0.91
C ALA A 92 2.44 0.82 0.76
N MET A 93 2.10 0.42 -0.48
CA MET A 93 1.33 -0.80 -0.74
C MET A 93 2.11 -2.08 -0.37
N PHE A 94 3.43 -2.07 -0.53
CA PHE A 94 4.27 -3.23 -0.21
C PHE A 94 4.72 -3.25 1.25
N LEU A 95 4.74 -2.10 1.91
CA LEU A 95 5.18 -1.99 3.30
C LEU A 95 4.06 -2.30 4.29
N MET A 96 2.80 -2.18 3.90
CA MET A 96 1.66 -2.43 4.78
C MET A 96 1.39 -3.94 4.95
N PRO A 97 1.43 -4.47 6.19
CA PRO A 97 1.23 -5.89 6.45
C PRO A 97 -0.17 -6.37 6.04
N GLY A 98 -0.23 -7.45 5.28
CA GLY A 98 -1.48 -8.11 4.90
C GLY A 98 -2.22 -7.51 3.70
N LEU A 99 -1.60 -6.56 2.98
CA LEU A 99 -2.16 -5.97 1.75
C LEU A 99 -1.72 -6.71 0.47
N VAL A 100 -0.51 -7.26 0.47
CA VAL A 100 0.13 -8.09 -0.57
C VAL A 100 0.81 -9.26 0.13
#